data_AF-A0A962C305-F1
#
_entry.id   AF-A0A962C305-F1
#
_cell.length_a   1.000
_cell.length_b   1.000
_cell.length_c   1.000
_cell.angle_alpha   90.00
_cell.angle_beta   90.00
_cell.angle_gamma   90.00
#
_symmetry.space_group_name_H-M   'P 1'
#
loop_
_entity.id
_entity.type
_entity.pdbx_description
1 polymer ?
#
loop_
_entity_poly.entity_id
_entity_poly.type
_entity_poly.pdbx_seq_one_letter_code
_entity_poly.pdbx_strand_id
1 'polypeptide(L)'
;MWRHLPNLITGFRILMVWPVFWLISHGEFAGALLVAAIAGVSDAVDGYLAKHFGWESRLGGLLDPLADKLLLLAGFTALTLIGSLPVWLFALVIGRDVVIVCGAIAYHNL
;
A
#
# COMPACT_ATOMS: atom_id res chain seq x y z
N MET A 1 3.60 9.08 -24.23
CA MET A 1 4.16 9.58 -22.95
C MET A 1 3.14 9.58 -21.80
N TRP A 2 1.90 10.05 -21.99
CA TRP A 2 0.85 10.09 -20.96
C TRP A 2 0.39 8.74 -20.37
N ARG A 3 0.64 7.63 -21.06
CA ARG A 3 0.27 6.26 -20.62
C ARG A 3 1.00 5.79 -19.35
N HIS A 4 2.05 6.48 -18.91
CA HIS A 4 2.81 6.14 -17.69
C HIS A 4 2.39 6.98 -16.47
N LEU A 5 1.41 7.87 -16.61
CA LEU A 5 0.92 8.67 -15.50
C LEU A 5 0.47 7.80 -14.30
N PRO A 6 -0.31 6.71 -14.51
CA PRO A 6 -0.71 5.84 -13.40
C PRO A 6 0.50 5.27 -12.65
N ASN A 7 1.48 4.72 -13.38
CA ASN A 7 2.69 4.17 -12.78
C ASN A 7 3.52 5.20 -11.99
N LEU A 8 3.49 6.47 -12.42
CA LEU A 8 4.17 7.55 -11.70
C LEU A 8 3.44 7.89 -10.40
N ILE A 9 2.10 7.83 -10.41
CA ILE A 9 1.28 8.01 -9.20
C ILE A 9 1.50 6.85 -8.23
N THR A 10 1.55 5.60 -8.71
CA THR A 10 1.94 4.45 -7.88
C THR A 10 3.34 4.62 -7.27
N GLY A 11 4.31 5.11 -8.06
CA GLY A 11 5.66 5.41 -7.58
C GLY A 11 5.67 6.49 -6.49
N PHE A 12 4.84 7.52 -6.65
CA PHE A 12 4.63 8.54 -5.63
C PHE A 12 4.01 7.95 -4.35
N ARG A 13 3.07 7.01 -4.48
CA ARG A 13 2.50 6.29 -3.34
C ARG A 13 3.55 5.51 -2.57
N ILE A 14 4.44 4.80 -3.27
CA ILE A 14 5.58 4.10 -2.66
C ILE A 14 6.49 5.08 -1.91
N LEU A 15 6.74 6.26 -2.47
CA LEU A 15 7.50 7.31 -1.79
C LEU A 15 6.82 7.78 -0.50
N MET A 16 5.48 7.89 -0.49
CA MET A 16 4.68 8.29 0.69
C MET A 16 4.71 7.28 1.85
N VAL A 17 5.08 6.03 1.61
CA VAL A 17 5.23 5.00 2.65
C VAL A 17 6.21 5.45 3.73
N TRP A 18 7.34 6.04 3.35
CA TRP A 18 8.37 6.49 4.29
C TRP A 18 7.89 7.63 5.21
N PRO A 19 7.33 8.74 4.70
CA PRO A 19 6.73 9.78 5.54
C PRO A 19 5.66 9.25 6.50
N VAL A 20 4.80 8.32 6.07
CA VAL A 20 3.78 7.73 6.95
C VAL A 20 4.43 6.97 8.10
N PHE A 21 5.40 6.11 7.82
CA PHE A 21 6.16 5.40 8.85
C PHE A 21 6.83 6.37 9.83
N TRP A 22 7.49 7.40 9.31
CA TRP A 22 8.21 8.39 10.11
C TRP A 22 7.27 9.17 11.04
N LEU A 23 6.16 9.68 10.52
CA LEU A 23 5.20 10.48 11.29
C LEU A 23 4.55 9.67 12.41
N ILE A 24 4.16 8.42 12.13
CA ILE A 24 3.62 7.53 13.18
C ILE A 24 4.68 7.28 14.26
N SER A 25 5.92 7.02 13.85
CA SER A 25 7.02 6.75 14.79
C SER A 25 7.33 7.93 15.72
N HIS A 26 6.99 9.16 15.33
CA HIS A 26 7.15 10.38 16.13
C HIS A 26 5.87 10.80 16.87
N GLY A 27 4.79 10.02 16.78
CA GLY A 27 3.51 10.32 17.44
C GLY A 27 2.64 11.36 16.71
N GLU A 28 3.02 11.79 15.51
CA GLU A 28 2.29 12.76 14.68
C GLU A 28 1.16 12.09 13.89
N PHE A 29 0.17 11.53 14.59
CA PHE A 29 -0.89 10.73 13.99
C PHE A 29 -1.76 11.50 13.00
N ALA A 30 -2.02 12.79 13.25
CA ALA A 30 -2.81 13.63 12.34
C ALA A 30 -2.08 13.84 11.00
N GLY A 31 -0.77 14.09 11.06
CA GLY A 31 0.08 14.20 9.87
C GLY A 31 0.16 12.88 9.11
N ALA A 32 0.35 11.77 9.83
CA ALA A 32 0.38 10.43 9.24
C ALA A 32 -0.94 10.10 8.52
N LEU A 33 -2.08 10.39 9.16
CA LEU A 33 -3.40 10.19 8.57
C LEU A 33 -3.60 11.04 7.32
N LEU A 34 -3.16 12.30 7.33
CA LEU A 34 -3.26 13.19 6.17
C LEU A 34 -2.44 12.63 4.99
N VAL A 35 -1.18 12.22 5.22
CA VAL A 35 -0.33 11.67 4.17
C VAL A 35 -0.90 10.34 3.66
N ALA A 36 -1.35 9.46 4.56
CA ALA A 36 -1.99 8.20 4.18
C ALA A 36 -3.29 8.41 3.39
N ALA A 37 -4.08 9.43 3.74
CA ALA A 37 -5.27 9.80 2.99
C ALA A 37 -4.92 10.31 1.58
N ILE A 38 -3.88 11.13 1.44
CA ILE A 38 -3.40 11.57 0.12
C ILE A 38 -2.92 10.37 -0.70
N ALA A 39 -2.19 9.43 -0.09
CA ALA A 39 -1.76 8.19 -0.73
C ALA A 39 -2.95 7.35 -1.21
N GLY A 40 -3.99 7.19 -0.39
CA GLY A 40 -5.22 6.47 -0.77
C GLY A 40 -6.02 7.17 -1.87
N VAL A 41 -6.12 8.50 -1.84
CA VAL A 41 -6.76 9.27 -2.92
C VAL A 41 -5.97 9.13 -4.23
N SER A 42 -4.64 9.06 -4.16
CA SER A 42 -3.80 8.89 -5.33
C SER A 42 -4.10 7.58 -6.08
N ASP A 43 -4.39 6.49 -5.35
CA ASP A 43 -4.85 5.19 -5.91
C ASP A 43 -6.21 5.27 -6.61
N ALA A 44 -7.17 5.98 -6.00
CA ALA A 44 -8.45 6.17 -6.65
C ALA A 44 -8.30 6.93 -7.98
N VAL A 45 -7.38 7.91 -8.02
CA VAL A 45 -7.12 8.74 -9.20
C VAL A 45 -6.40 7.94 -10.29
N ASP A 46 -5.34 7.20 -9.98
CA ASP A 46 -4.61 6.44 -10.99
C ASP A 46 -5.45 5.29 -11.56
N GLY A 47 -6.22 4.59 -10.73
CA GLY A 47 -7.17 3.56 -11.16
C GLY A 47 -8.29 4.12 -12.02
N TYR A 48 -8.80 5.31 -11.68
CA TYR A 48 -9.79 6.01 -12.51
C TYR A 48 -9.21 6.37 -13.89
N LEU A 49 -8.01 6.97 -13.93
CA LEU A 49 -7.34 7.34 -15.17
C LEU A 49 -7.02 6.11 -16.03
N ALA A 50 -6.54 5.03 -15.41
CA ALA A 50 -6.21 3.78 -16.11
C ALA A 50 -7.44 3.18 -16.80
N LYS A 51 -8.58 3.10 -16.09
CA LYS A 51 -9.84 2.55 -16.61
C LYS A 51 -10.50 3.45 -17.64
N HIS A 52 -10.51 4.76 -17.41
CA HIS A 52 -11.19 5.70 -18.30
C HIS A 52 -10.47 5.86 -19.64
N PHE A 53 -9.13 5.82 -19.64
CA PHE A 53 -8.33 6.03 -20.84
C PHE A 53 -7.72 4.75 -21.43
N GLY A 54 -7.99 3.57 -20.83
CA GLY A 54 -7.41 2.29 -21.26
C GLY A 54 -5.88 2.26 -21.14
N TRP A 55 -5.33 2.90 -20.11
CA TRP A 55 -3.89 3.02 -19.87
C TRP A 55 -3.34 1.95 -18.93
N GLU A 56 -4.05 0.83 -18.83
CA GLU A 56 -3.63 -0.32 -18.05
C GLU A 56 -2.27 -0.84 -18.55
N SER A 57 -1.35 -1.04 -17.61
CA SER A 57 -0.03 -1.60 -17.90
C SER A 57 0.24 -2.77 -16.98
N ARG A 58 0.93 -3.81 -17.50
CA ARG A 58 1.31 -4.98 -16.70
C ARG A 58 2.16 -4.61 -15.48
N LEU A 59 2.98 -3.56 -15.60
CA LEU A 59 3.79 -3.04 -14.50
C LEU A 59 2.91 -2.34 -13.46
N GLY A 60 1.98 -1.47 -13.87
CA GLY A 60 1.06 -0.78 -12.96
C GLY A 60 0.23 -1.77 -12.14
N GLY A 61 -0.35 -2.78 -12.80
CA GLY A 61 -1.12 -3.81 -12.10
C GLY A 61 -0.33 -4.67 -11.09
N LEU A 62 1.01 -4.69 -11.18
CA LEU A 62 1.90 -5.31 -10.19
C LEU A 62 2.32 -4.32 -9.10
N LEU A 63 2.57 -3.06 -9.47
CA LEU A 63 3.01 -2.01 -8.56
C LEU A 63 1.90 -1.53 -7.63
N ASP A 64 0.65 -1.46 -8.09
CA ASP A 64 -0.47 -0.97 -7.25
C ASP A 64 -0.68 -1.86 -6.01
N PRO A 65 -0.86 -3.20 -6.14
CA PRO A 65 -0.99 -4.06 -4.96
C PRO A 65 0.26 -4.08 -4.07
N LEU A 66 1.44 -3.85 -4.65
CA LEU A 66 2.69 -3.78 -3.92
C LEU A 66 2.74 -2.49 -3.07
N ALA A 67 2.42 -1.34 -3.67
CA ALA A 67 2.39 -0.04 -3.00
C ALA A 67 1.40 -0.05 -1.83
N ASP A 68 0.21 -0.63 -2.03
CA ASP A 68 -0.81 -0.74 -0.99
C ASP A 68 -0.35 -1.61 0.18
N LYS A 69 0.25 -2.76 -0.11
CA LYS A 69 0.83 -3.63 0.93
C LYS A 69 1.96 -2.94 1.68
N LEU A 70 2.83 -2.21 0.99
CA LEU A 70 3.92 -1.48 1.64
C LEU A 70 3.39 -0.40 2.58
N LEU A 71 2.38 0.36 2.15
CA LEU A 71 1.74 1.39 2.99
C LEU A 71 1.11 0.78 4.24
N LEU A 72 0.37 -0.32 4.09
CA LEU A 72 -0.20 -1.06 5.22
C LEU A 72 0.89 -1.57 6.15
N LEU A 73 1.86 -2.32 5.64
CA LEU A 73 2.95 -2.90 6.44
C LEU A 73 3.74 -1.82 7.18
N ALA A 74 4.06 -0.70 6.54
CA ALA A 74 4.73 0.42 7.18
C ALA A 74 3.90 1.01 8.33
N GLY A 75 2.60 1.26 8.12
CA GLY A 75 1.72 1.78 9.15
C GLY A 75 1.61 0.83 10.35
N PHE A 76 1.32 -0.44 10.11
CA PHE A 76 1.23 -1.45 11.17
C PHE A 76 2.56 -1.64 11.91
N THR A 77 3.68 -1.64 11.19
CA THR A 77 5.01 -1.76 11.80
C THR A 77 5.29 -0.56 12.69
N ALA A 78 5.08 0.66 12.21
CA ALA A 78 5.29 1.88 13.00
C ALA A 78 4.41 1.90 14.27
N LEU A 79 3.12 1.56 14.15
CA LEU A 79 2.20 1.48 15.29
C LEU A 79 2.61 0.41 16.30
N THR A 80 3.16 -0.71 15.83
CA THR A 80 3.66 -1.78 16.69
C THR A 80 4.94 -1.34 17.42
N LEU A 81 5.84 -0.64 16.74
CA LEU A 81 7.11 -0.15 17.31
C LEU A 81 6.89 0.87 18.43
N ILE A 82 5.89 1.75 18.29
CA ILE A 82 5.53 2.71 19.35
C ILE A 82 4.65 2.09 20.45
N GLY A 83 4.37 0.78 20.39
CA GLY A 83 3.58 0.06 21.38
C GLY A 83 2.07 0.32 21.34
N SER A 84 1.56 1.05 20.33
CA SER A 84 0.12 1.32 20.17
C SER A 84 -0.65 0.14 19.59
N LEU A 85 0.02 -0.74 18.85
CA LEU A 85 -0.57 -1.95 18.27
C LEU A 85 0.11 -3.20 18.84
N PRO A 86 -0.65 -4.15 19.42
CA PRO A 86 -0.05 -5.36 19.97
C PRO A 86 0.50 -6.27 18.85
N VAL A 87 1.67 -6.86 19.09
CA VAL A 87 2.41 -7.68 18.11
C VAL A 87 1.57 -8.82 17.52
N TRP A 88 0.63 -9.39 18.29
CA TRP A 88 -0.24 -10.46 17.79
C TRP A 88 -1.16 -9.99 16.66
N LEU A 89 -1.64 -8.74 16.68
CA LEU A 89 -2.45 -8.17 15.59
C LEU A 89 -1.60 -8.01 14.33
N PHE A 90 -0.38 -7.49 14.47
CA PHE A 90 0.56 -7.37 13.36
C PHE A 90 0.87 -8.74 12.73
N ALA A 91 1.16 -9.74 13.56
CA ALA A 91 1.40 -11.10 13.11
C ALA A 91 0.17 -11.71 12.42
N LEU A 92 -1.04 -11.42 12.89
CA LEU A 92 -2.29 -11.87 12.26
C LEU A 92 -2.47 -11.26 10.87
N VAL A 93 -2.21 -9.96 10.71
CA VAL A 93 -2.29 -9.28 9.41
C VAL A 93 -1.32 -9.90 8.40
N ILE A 94 -0.05 -10.09 8.79
CA ILE A 94 0.94 -10.74 7.92
C ILE A 94 0.53 -12.19 7.63
N GLY A 95 0.10 -12.94 8.64
CA GLY A 95 -0.32 -14.33 8.50
C GLY A 95 -1.48 -14.47 7.52
N ARG A 96 -2.48 -13.60 7.60
CA ARG A 96 -3.61 -13.55 6.66
C ARG A 96 -3.13 -13.34 5.22
N ASP A 97 -2.21 -12.42 5.00
CA ASP A 97 -1.67 -12.14 3.67
C ASP A 97 -0.87 -13.33 3.11
N VAL A 98 -0.10 -14.02 3.96
CA VAL A 98 0.60 -15.26 3.59
C VAL A 98 -0.39 -16.36 3.21
N VAL A 99 -1.44 -16.57 4.00
CA VAL A 99 -2.48 -17.58 3.72
C VAL A 99 -3.16 -17.31 2.38
N ILE A 100 -3.50 -16.06 2.08
CA ILE A 100 -4.12 -15.68 0.80
C ILE A 100 -3.18 -15.99 -0.37
N VAL A 101 -1.90 -15.62 -0.27
CA VAL A 101 -0.92 -15.87 -1.34
C VAL A 101 -0.65 -17.36 -1.53
N CYS A 102 -0.41 -18.09 -0.43
CA CYS A 102 -0.21 -19.54 -0.48
C CYS A 102 -1.44 -20.27 -1.03
N GLY A 103 -2.64 -19.86 -0.62
CA GLY A 103 -3.90 -20.41 -1.13
C GLY A 103 -4.09 -20.15 -2.63
N ALA A 104 -3.81 -18.94 -3.10
CA ALA A 104 -3.87 -18.61 -4.53
C ALA A 104 -2.88 -19.44 -5.36
N ILE A 105 -1.65 -19.61 -4.87
CA ILE A 105 -0.63 -20.45 -5.53
C ILE A 105 -1.09 -21.92 -5.54
N ALA A 106 -1.58 -22.44 -4.43
CA ALA A 106 -2.05 -23.82 -4.35
C ALA A 106 -3.22 -24.09 -5.32
N TYR A 107 -4.18 -23.16 -5.41
CA TYR A 107 -5.32 -23.27 -6.33
C TYR A 107 -4.91 -23.27 -7.80
N HIS A 108 -3.91 -22.47 -8.20
CA HIS A 108 -3.46 -22.41 -9.59
C HIS A 108 -2.58 -23.62 -9.99
N ASN A 109 -2.04 -24.37 -9.04
CA ASN A 109 -1.23 -25.56 -9.29
C ASN A 109 -2.04 -26.87 -9.22
N LEU A 110 -3.36 -26.79 -8.99
CA LEU A 110 -4.32 -27.90 -9.04
C LEU A 110 -5.01 -27.92 -10.41
#